data_AF-A0A0C2ZPA6-F1
#
_entry.id   AF-A0A0C2ZPA6-F1
#
_cell.length_a   1.000
_cell.length_b   1.000
_cell.length_c   1.000
_cell.angle_alpha   90.00
_cell.angle_beta   90.00
_cell.angle_gamma   90.00
#
_symmetry.space_group_name_H-M   'P 1'
#
loop_
_entity.id
_entity.type
_entity.pdbx_description
1 polymer ?
#
loop_
_entity_poly.entity_id
_entity_poly.type
_entity_poly.pdbx_seq_one_letter_code
_entity_poly.pdbx_strand_id
1 'polypeptide(L)' 'IAYVAQQHLDGYNEAVHHTIKQKATFNRRVLKCQPAEVIFTPGQLIQVYRRDLNYTFKTEQKILPKWSYP' A
#
# COMPACT_ATOMS: atom_id res chain seq x y z
N ILE A 1 22.57 28.78 -16.92
CA ILE A 1 21.65 28.77 -15.75
C ILE A 1 20.21 28.45 -16.16
N ALA A 2 19.69 28.97 -17.29
CA ALA A 2 18.32 28.69 -17.76
C ALA A 2 18.01 27.20 -18.02
N TYR A 3 18.95 26.44 -18.58
CA TYR A 3 18.76 25.02 -18.92
C TYR A 3 18.51 24.11 -17.69
N VAL A 4 19.23 24.34 -16.59
CA VAL A 4 19.08 23.56 -15.35
C VAL A 4 17.74 23.85 -14.67
N ALA A 5 17.29 25.11 -14.71
CA ALA A 5 15.97 25.49 -14.20
C ALA A 5 14.84 24.84 -15.00
N GLN A 6 14.99 24.71 -16.32
CA GLN A 6 14.01 24.07 -17.19
C GLN A 6 13.91 22.56 -16.94
N GLN A 7 15.05 21.85 -16.85
CA GLN A 7 15.07 20.43 -16.51
C GLN A 7 14.43 20.11 -15.15
N HIS A 8 14.60 21.01 -14.16
CA HIS A 8 13.97 20.85 -12.85
C HIS A 8 12.44 20.99 -12.91
N LEU A 9 11.94 21.95 -13.69
CA LEU A 9 10.50 22.15 -13.90
C LEU A 9 9.88 20.98 -14.67
N ASP A 10 10.56 20.50 -15.72
CA ASP A 10 10.10 19.36 -16.52
C ASP A 10 10.09 18.07 -15.69
N GLY A 11 11.14 17.82 -14.90
CA GLY A 11 11.19 16.66 -14.00
C GLY A 11 10.12 16.70 -12.91
N TYR A 12 9.83 17.88 -12.36
CA TYR A 12 8.73 18.04 -11.39
C TYR A 12 7.37 17.79 -12.02
N ASN A 13 7.15 18.31 -13.24
CA ASN A 13 5.90 18.12 -13.95
C ASN A 13 5.64 16.62 -14.24
N GLU A 14 6.66 15.88 -14.68
CA GLU A 14 6.57 14.43 -14.87
C GLU A 14 6.27 13.67 -13.57
N ALA A 15 6.88 14.08 -12.46
CA ALA A 15 6.60 13.48 -11.14
C ALA A 15 5.14 13.71 -10.71
N VAL A 16 4.59 14.89 -10.96
CA VAL A 16 3.18 15.23 -10.67
C VAL A 16 2.24 14.40 -11.57
N HIS A 17 2.51 14.35 -12.87
CA HIS A 17 1.72 13.55 -13.81
C HIS A 17 1.74 12.06 -13.46
N HIS A 18 2.91 11.52 -13.10
CA HIS A 18 3.03 10.14 -12.64
C HIS A 18 2.22 9.89 -11.36
N THR A 19 2.29 10.80 -10.38
CA THR A 19 1.54 10.69 -9.11
C THR A 19 0.03 10.69 -9.34
N ILE A 20 -0.46 11.58 -10.22
CA ILE A 20 -1.89 11.65 -10.59
C ILE A 20 -2.33 10.33 -11.23
N LYS A 21 -1.54 9.77 -12.15
CA LYS A 21 -1.83 8.50 -12.83
C LYS A 21 -1.91 7.32 -11.85
N GLN A 22 -0.97 7.25 -10.91
CA GLN A 22 -0.96 6.21 -9.87
C GLN A 22 -2.17 6.33 -8.94
N LYS A 23 -2.49 7.55 -8.50
CA LYS A 23 -3.68 7.83 -7.66
C LYS A 23 -4.97 7.44 -8.38
N ALA A 24 -5.12 7.81 -9.65
CA ALA A 24 -6.29 7.44 -10.44
C ALA A 24 -6.43 5.92 -10.58
N THR A 25 -5.32 5.21 -10.79
CA THR A 25 -5.30 3.74 -10.88
C THR A 25 -5.67 3.09 -9.56
N PHE A 26 -5.12 3.58 -8.45
CA PHE A 26 -5.46 3.12 -7.11
C PHE A 26 -6.94 3.33 -6.79
N ASN A 27 -7.45 4.55 -7.02
CA ASN A 27 -8.86 4.88 -6.80
C ASN A 27 -9.78 3.99 -7.65
N ARG A 28 -9.43 3.74 -8.91
CA ARG A 28 -10.20 2.82 -9.78
C ARG A 28 -10.20 1.40 -9.25
N ARG A 29 -9.10 0.92 -8.66
CA ARG A 29 -9.02 -0.40 -8.02
C ARG A 29 -9.87 -0.44 -6.76
N VAL A 30 -9.78 0.57 -5.91
CA VAL A 30 -10.59 0.69 -4.68
C VAL A 30 -12.08 0.75 -5.01
N LEU A 31 -12.49 1.48 -6.05
CA LEU A 31 -13.91 1.55 -6.45
C LEU A 31 -14.41 0.26 -7.12
N LYS A 32 -13.54 -0.47 -7.83
CA LYS A 32 -13.88 -1.78 -8.43
C LYS A 32 -13.95 -2.88 -7.38
N CYS A 33 -13.10 -2.81 -6.37
CA CYS A 33 -13.19 -3.65 -5.20
C CYS A 33 -14.30 -3.07 -4.31
N GLN A 34 -15.56 -3.48 -4.54
CA GLN A 34 -16.54 -3.28 -3.48
C GLN A 34 -15.95 -3.84 -2.18
N PRO A 35 -15.93 -3.08 -1.07
CA PRO A 35 -15.64 -3.65 0.22
C PRO A 35 -16.79 -4.61 0.53
N ALA A 36 -16.65 -5.85 0.06
CA ALA A 36 -17.53 -6.92 0.45
C ALA A 36 -17.27 -7.16 1.93
N GLU A 37 -18.33 -7.08 2.73
CA GLU A 37 -18.27 -7.54 4.09
C GLU A 37 -17.81 -9.00 4.09
N VAL A 38 -16.63 -9.25 4.65
CA VAL A 38 -16.11 -10.62 4.78
C VAL A 38 -16.77 -11.22 6.01
N ILE A 39 -17.91 -11.87 5.80
CA ILE A 39 -18.63 -12.60 6.84
C ILE A 39 -17.99 -13.99 6.97
N PHE A 40 -17.45 -14.30 8.15
CA PHE A 40 -16.91 -15.62 8.45
C PHE A 40 -18.01 -16.53 8.98
N THR A 41 -18.08 -17.77 8.47
CA THR A 41 -19.00 -18.79 8.97
C THR A 41 -18.28 -19.76 9.91
N PRO A 42 -18.97 -20.34 10.91
CA PRO A 42 -18.39 -21.39 11.74
C PRO A 42 -17.78 -22.52 10.91
N GLY A 43 -16.57 -22.96 11.27
CA GLY A 43 -15.82 -24.01 10.55
C GLY A 43 -14.84 -23.50 9.47
N GLN A 44 -14.80 -22.19 9.22
CA GLN A 44 -13.77 -21.61 8.34
C GLN A 44 -12.47 -21.36 9.10
N LEU A 45 -11.35 -21.77 8.50
CA LEU A 45 -10.02 -21.43 8.97
C LEU A 45 -9.71 -19.97 8.61
N ILE A 46 -9.27 -19.19 9.59
CA ILE A 46 -9.02 -17.77 9.43
C ILE A 46 -7.65 -17.40 9.98
N GLN A 47 -6.97 -16.49 9.28
CA GLN A 47 -5.70 -15.96 9.74
C GLN A 47 -5.89 -14.55 10.29
N VAL A 48 -5.41 -14.33 11.51
CA VAL A 48 -5.49 -13.03 12.20
C VAL A 48 -4.21 -12.25 11.95
N TYR A 49 -4.36 -10.99 11.58
CA TYR A 49 -3.24 -10.08 11.38
C TYR A 49 -2.63 -9.65 12.72
N ARG A 50 -1.33 -9.89 12.87
CA ARG A 50 -0.55 -9.54 14.06
C ARG A 50 0.01 -8.11 13.92
N ARG A 51 -0.76 -7.12 14.42
CA ARG A 51 -0.45 -5.69 14.28
C ARG A 51 0.75 -5.24 15.14
N ASP A 52 0.99 -5.93 16.24
CA ASP A 52 2.07 -5.73 17.20
C ASP A 52 3.47 -5.80 16.55
N LEU A 53 3.62 -6.61 15.49
CA LEU A 53 4.88 -6.72 14.74
C LEU A 53 5.20 -5.51 13.85
N ASN A 54 4.27 -4.57 13.66
CA ASN A 54 4.53 -3.40 12.81
C ASN A 54 5.21 -2.24 13.55
N TYR A 55 5.06 -2.16 14.87
CA TYR A 55 5.48 -0.98 15.63
C TYR A 55 6.92 -1.06 16.15
N THR A 56 7.54 -2.24 16.14
CA THR A 56 8.88 -2.41 16.69
C THR A 56 9.89 -2.60 15.57
N PHE A 57 10.76 -1.61 15.36
CA PHE A 57 11.89 -1.65 14.42
C PHE A 57 12.98 -2.69 14.79
N LYS A 58 12.70 -3.61 15.72
CA LYS A 58 13.64 -4.66 16.11
C LYS A 58 13.77 -5.68 14.99
N THR A 59 15.01 -5.99 14.60
CA THR A 59 15.35 -6.89 13.50
C THR A 59 14.71 -8.28 13.65
N GLU A 60 14.57 -8.77 14.88
CA GLU A 60 13.93 -10.05 15.20
C GLU A 60 12.46 -10.13 14.73
N GLN A 61 11.71 -9.03 14.84
CA GLN A 61 10.30 -8.99 14.45
C GLN A 61 10.09 -8.85 12.93
N LYS A 62 11.14 -8.52 12.17
CA LYS A 62 11.07 -8.46 10.70
C LYS A 62 10.97 -9.84 10.06
N ILE A 63 11.43 -10.89 10.75
CA ILE A 63 11.49 -12.28 10.24
C ILE A 63 10.21 -13.05 10.59
N LEU A 64 9.44 -12.56 11.56
CA LEU A 64 8.25 -13.25 12.04
C LEU A 64 7.07 -13.09 11.06
N PRO A 65 6.26 -14.15 10.87
CA PRO A 65 5.07 -14.08 10.03
C PRO A 65 4.03 -13.10 10.61
N LYS A 66 3.49 -12.25 9.74
CA LYS A 66 2.47 -11.24 10.10
C LYS A 66 1.06 -11.82 10.28
N TRP A 67 0.86 -13.06 9.88
CA TRP A 67 -0.43 -13.76 9.92
C TRP A 67 -0.33 -14.94 10.87
N SER A 68 -1.39 -15.20 11.65
CA SER A 68 -1.46 -16.40 12.50
C SER A 68 -1.59 -17.68 11.67
N TYR A 69 -1.39 -18.82 12.32
CA TYR A 69 -1.83 -20.10 11.76
C TYR A 69 -3.36 -20.08 11.57
N PRO A 70 -3.89 -20.73 10.51
CA PRO A 70 -5.33 -20.77 10.23
C PRO A 70 -6.16 -21.55 11.24
#